data_AF-A0A6S7B176-F1
#
_entry.id   AF-A0A6S7B176-F1
#
_cell.length_a   1.000
_cell.length_b   1.000
_cell.length_c   1.000
_cell.angle_alpha   90.00
_cell.angle_beta   90.00
_cell.angle_gamma   90.00
#
_symmetry.space_group_name_H-M   'P 1'
#
loop_
_entity.id
_entity.type
_entity.pdbx_description
1 polymer ?
#
loop_
_entity_poly.entity_id
_entity_poly.type
_entity_poly.pdbx_seq_one_letter_code
_entity_poly.pdbx_strand_id
1 'polypeptide(L)'
;MSEGAIHRIVCAANRKRFTGEVVLGIRHWDAFMRGLETEGDPVDQGFIDNRGTFFSRVEAWKVAEAAGQIIRRVGGDDTAGGTLYSENLY
;
A
#
# COMPACT_ATOMS: atom_id res chain seq x y z
N MET A 1 26.81 11.12 -2.54
CA MET A 1 25.64 10.31 -2.90
C MET A 1 24.59 11.30 -3.36
N SER A 2 24.28 11.38 -4.66
CA SER A 2 23.18 12.22 -5.10
C SER A 2 21.91 11.75 -4.39
N GLU A 3 21.20 12.65 -3.72
CA GLU A 3 19.87 12.40 -3.17
C GLU A 3 18.92 12.05 -4.32
N GLY A 4 18.96 10.81 -4.78
CA GLY A 4 17.91 10.26 -5.63
C GLY A 4 16.62 10.32 -4.84
N ALA A 5 15.56 10.89 -5.43
CA ALA A 5 14.26 11.04 -4.78
C ALA A 5 13.88 9.76 -4.04
N ILE A 6 13.75 9.86 -2.71
CA ILE A 6 13.50 8.72 -1.81
C ILE A 6 12.25 7.97 -2.32
N HIS A 7 12.42 6.72 -2.73
CA HIS A 7 11.32 5.85 -3.13
C HIS A 7 10.54 5.44 -1.88
N ARG A 8 9.27 5.84 -1.80
CA ARG A 8 8.48 5.70 -0.57
C ARG A 8 7.03 5.39 -0.85
N ILE A 9 6.42 4.61 0.05
CA ILE A 9 4.98 4.39 0.09
C ILE A 9 4.26 5.65 0.55
N VAL A 10 3.18 6.01 -0.14
CA VAL A 10 2.42 7.24 0.07
C VAL A 10 1.05 6.97 0.69
N CYS A 11 0.27 6.05 0.13
CA CYS A 11 -1.09 5.78 0.60
C CYS A 11 -1.54 4.34 0.32
N ALA A 12 -2.60 3.91 1.00
CA ALA A 12 -3.24 2.63 0.73
C ALA A 12 -3.99 2.66 -0.61
N ALA A 13 -4.14 1.50 -1.23
CA ALA A 13 -4.84 1.35 -2.49
C ALA A 13 -5.56 0.01 -2.60
N ASN A 14 -6.73 0.04 -3.25
CA ASN A 14 -7.41 -1.15 -3.75
C ASN A 14 -7.36 -1.14 -5.27
N ARG A 15 -6.94 -2.24 -5.90
CA ARG A 15 -6.97 -2.42 -7.35
C ARG A 15 -8.00 -3.47 -7.72
N LYS A 16 -8.98 -3.08 -8.51
CA LYS A 16 -9.94 -4.02 -9.12
C LYS A 16 -9.22 -4.98 -10.06
N ARG A 17 -9.46 -6.30 -9.94
CA ARG A 17 -8.72 -7.32 -10.69
C ARG A 17 -9.12 -7.39 -12.15
N PHE A 18 -10.38 -7.16 -12.48
CA PHE A 18 -10.85 -7.28 -13.86
C PHE A 18 -10.61 -5.99 -14.65
N THR A 19 -10.88 -4.84 -14.03
CA THR A 19 -10.74 -3.53 -14.70
C THR A 19 -9.38 -2.87 -14.55
N GLY A 20 -8.62 -3.24 -13.50
CA GLY A 20 -7.35 -2.59 -13.16
C GLY A 20 -7.53 -1.20 -12.52
N GLU A 21 -8.75 -0.74 -12.29
CA GLU A 21 -9.03 0.54 -11.63
C GLU A 21 -8.42 0.56 -10.22
N VAL A 22 -7.74 1.65 -9.87
CA VAL A 22 -7.10 1.83 -8.56
C VAL A 22 -7.79 2.95 -7.80
N VAL A 23 -8.22 2.63 -6.57
CA VAL A 23 -8.79 3.62 -5.64
C VAL A 23 -7.87 3.80 -4.46
N LEU A 24 -7.63 5.07 -4.13
CA LEU A 24 -6.70 5.50 -3.09
C LEU A 24 -7.44 5.84 -1.80
N GLY A 25 -6.77 5.64 -0.67
CA GLY A 25 -7.24 6.06 0.64
C GLY A 25 -6.10 6.25 1.63
N ILE A 26 -6.38 6.92 2.75
CA ILE A 26 -5.44 7.07 3.87
C ILE A 26 -5.11 5.68 4.42
N ARG A 27 -6.14 4.84 4.55
CA ARG A 27 -6.03 3.41 4.88
C ARG A 27 -7.08 2.61 4.12
N HIS A 28 -6.91 1.29 4.10
CA HIS A 28 -7.88 0.40 3.48
C HIS A 28 -9.27 0.60 4.10
N TRP A 29 -10.28 0.78 3.24
CA TRP A 29 -11.68 0.97 3.64
C TRP A 29 -11.91 2.16 4.57
N ASP A 30 -11.18 3.26 4.41
CA ASP A 30 -11.53 4.54 5.02
C ASP A 30 -12.72 5.21 4.31
N ALA A 31 -13.07 6.44 4.73
CA ALA A 31 -14.19 7.18 4.12
C ALA A 31 -13.97 7.53 2.64
N PHE A 32 -12.73 7.66 2.18
CA PHE A 32 -12.41 7.96 0.79
C PHE A 32 -12.50 6.71 -0.09
N MET A 33 -12.15 5.54 0.46
CA MET A 33 -12.14 4.27 -0.26
C MET A 33 -13.48 3.51 -0.16
N ARG A 34 -14.28 3.71 0.89
CA ARG A 34 -15.58 3.02 1.10
C ARG A 34 -16.63 3.34 0.03
N GLY A 35 -16.46 4.41 -0.74
CA GLY A 35 -17.30 4.71 -1.90
C GLY A 35 -17.02 3.82 -3.12
N LEU A 36 -16.02 2.93 -3.06
CA LEU A 36 -15.70 2.02 -4.14
C LEU A 36 -16.79 0.97 -4.29
N GLU A 37 -17.56 1.08 -5.35
CA GLU A 37 -18.43 0.01 -5.81
C GLU A 37 -17.57 -1.10 -6.42
N THR A 38 -17.62 -2.28 -5.82
CA THR A 38 -16.85 -3.42 -6.31
C THR A 38 -17.61 -4.25 -7.33
N GLU A 39 -18.94 -4.12 -7.48
CA GLU A 39 -19.80 -4.88 -8.43
C GLU A 39 -19.36 -6.34 -8.71
N GLY A 40 -18.86 -7.07 -7.70
CA GLY A 40 -18.35 -8.43 -7.87
C GLY A 40 -16.95 -8.56 -8.50
N ASP A 41 -16.25 -7.46 -8.81
CA ASP A 41 -14.82 -7.40 -9.10
C ASP A 41 -14.00 -7.49 -7.80
N PRO A 42 -13.29 -8.61 -7.55
CA PRO A 42 -12.45 -8.74 -6.35
C PRO A 42 -11.31 -7.71 -6.40
N VAL A 43 -10.94 -7.19 -5.23
CA VAL A 43 -9.89 -6.16 -5.13
C VAL A 43 -8.60 -6.73 -4.53
N ASP A 44 -7.46 -6.42 -5.17
CA ASP A 44 -6.15 -6.56 -4.57
C ASP A 44 -5.88 -5.36 -3.64
N GLN A 45 -5.53 -5.65 -2.40
CA GLN A 45 -5.14 -4.63 -1.42
C GLN A 45 -3.64 -4.38 -1.52
N GLY A 46 -3.24 -3.12 -1.47
CA GLY A 46 -1.87 -2.68 -1.69
C GLY A 46 -1.65 -1.22 -1.35
N PHE A 47 -0.62 -0.64 -1.94
CA PHE A 47 -0.21 0.74 -1.70
C PHE A 47 0.31 1.40 -2.97
N ILE A 48 0.26 2.73 -3.01
CA ILE A 48 0.90 3.55 -4.05
C ILE A 48 2.20 4.15 -3.52
N ASP A 49 3.25 4.14 -4.34
CA ASP A 49 4.50 4.86 -4.08
C ASP A 49 4.46 6.32 -4.56
N ASN A 50 5.53 7.08 -4.29
CA ASN A 50 5.69 8.45 -4.77
C ASN A 50 5.91 8.59 -6.29
N ARG A 51 5.82 7.50 -7.05
CA ARG A 51 5.90 7.47 -8.52
C ARG A 51 4.55 7.06 -9.14
N GLY A 52 3.51 6.83 -8.34
CA GLY A 52 2.20 6.41 -8.80
C GLY A 52 2.09 4.92 -9.12
N THR A 53 3.04 4.10 -8.68
CA THR A 53 3.08 2.66 -8.93
C THR A 53 2.33 1.90 -7.84
N PHE A 54 1.45 0.98 -8.25
CA PHE A 54 0.78 0.07 -7.33
C PHE A 54 1.70 -1.08 -6.93
N PHE A 55 1.80 -1.32 -5.62
CA PHE A 55 2.48 -2.44 -5.02
C PHE A 55 1.51 -3.27 -4.18
N SER A 56 1.62 -4.59 -4.26
CA SER A 56 0.97 -5.47 -3.28
C SER A 56 1.51 -5.17 -1.86
N ARG A 57 0.81 -5.62 -0.82
CA ARG A 57 1.26 -5.40 0.57
C ARG A 57 2.66 -5.94 0.87
N VAL A 58 3.04 -7.06 0.24
CA VAL A 58 4.37 -7.68 0.44
C VAL A 58 5.46 -6.89 -0.29
N GLU A 59 5.19 -6.40 -1.49
CA GLU A 59 6.16 -5.57 -2.20
C GLU A 59 6.30 -4.19 -1.54
N ALA A 60 5.17 -3.61 -1.12
CA ALA A 60 5.13 -2.32 -0.43
C ALA A 60 5.89 -2.36 0.90
N TRP A 61 5.87 -3.49 1.62
CA TRP A 61 6.68 -3.70 2.83
C TRP A 61 8.15 -3.45 2.56
N LYS A 62 8.70 -4.08 1.52
CA LYS A 62 10.13 -3.97 1.17
C LYS A 62 10.52 -2.53 0.84
N VAL A 63 9.65 -1.80 0.14
CA VAL A 63 9.85 -0.38 -0.16
C VAL A 63 9.83 0.44 1.13
N ALA A 64 8.80 0.26 1.96
CA ALA A 64 8.64 0.99 3.20
C ALA A 64 9.78 0.73 4.19
N GLU A 65 10.23 -0.52 4.31
CA GLU A 65 11.37 -0.92 5.16
C GLU A 65 12.67 -0.28 4.68
N ALA A 66 12.98 -0.40 3.38
CA ALA A 66 14.18 0.19 2.79
C ALA A 66 14.19 1.74 2.91
N ALA A 67 13.01 2.36 2.91
CA ALA A 67 12.84 3.80 3.09
C ALA A 67 12.73 4.24 4.56
N GLY A 68 12.83 3.32 5.53
CA GLY A 68 12.72 3.64 6.95
C GLY A 68 11.35 4.15 7.38
N GLN A 69 10.27 3.76 6.67
CA GLN A 69 8.90 4.23 6.93
C GLN A 69 8.14 3.40 7.97
N ILE A 70 8.66 2.25 8.40
CA ILE A 70 8.00 1.40 9.39
C ILE A 70 8.23 1.98 10.78
N ILE A 71 7.23 2.68 11.31
CA ILE A 71 7.29 3.31 12.63
C ILE A 71 6.62 2.47 13.74
N ARG A 72 5.81 1.48 13.37
CA ARG A 72 5.22 0.49 14.30
C ARG A 72 5.26 -0.92 13.71
N ARG A 73 5.35 -1.93 14.57
CA ARG A 73 5.25 -3.37 14.22
C ARG A 73 3.91 -3.90 14.71
N VAL A 74 3.07 -4.37 13.80
CA VAL A 74 1.67 -4.76 14.07
C VAL A 74 1.35 -6.20 13.66
N GLY A 75 2.37 -7.06 13.56
CA GLY A 75 2.21 -8.50 13.26
C GLY A 75 2.28 -8.87 11.77
N GLY A 76 2.85 -8.02 10.92
CA GLY A 76 3.05 -8.31 9.50
C GLY A 76 4.41 -8.88 9.13
N ASP A 77 5.37 -8.82 10.06
CA ASP A 77 6.80 -9.07 9.83
C ASP A 77 7.10 -10.50 9.34
N ASP A 78 6.42 -11.50 9.88
CA ASP A 78 6.73 -12.91 9.61
C ASP A 78 6.05 -13.47 8.34
N THR A 79 5.18 -12.69 7.69
CA THR A 79 4.39 -13.16 6.55
C THR A 79 5.09 -12.84 5.24
N ALA A 80 5.63 -13.86 4.55
CA ALA A 80 6.23 -13.75 3.22
C ALA A 80 7.36 -12.70 3.08
N GLY A 81 8.13 -12.50 4.15
CA GLY A 81 9.17 -11.46 4.21
C GLY A 81 8.63 -10.07 4.52
N GLY A 82 7.42 -10.00 5.09
CA GLY A 82 6.76 -8.79 5.56
C GLY A 82 5.49 -8.45 4.78
N THR A 83 4.46 -8.01 5.50
CA THR A 83 3.19 -7.53 4.93
C THR A 83 2.89 -6.14 5.48
N LEU A 84 2.80 -5.15 4.60
CA LEU A 84 2.54 -3.78 5.01
C LEU A 84 1.06 -3.58 5.38
N TYR A 85 0.86 -2.97 6.55
CA TYR A 85 -0.41 -2.42 7.03
C TYR A 85 -0.29 -0.90 7.14
N SER A 86 -1.41 -0.20 7.03
CA SER A 86 -1.41 1.27 7.13
C SER A 86 -0.90 1.74 8.49
N GLU A 87 -1.19 0.99 9.55
CA GLU A 87 -0.73 1.19 10.93
C GLU A 87 0.80 1.10 11.09
N ASN A 88 1.52 0.52 10.13
CA ASN A 88 2.98 0.56 10.13
C ASN A 88 3.53 1.97 9.86
N LEU A 89 2.76 2.85 9.19
CA LEU A 89 3.23 4.11 8.61
C LEU A 89 2.88 5.38 9.41
N TYR A 90 1.89 5.33 10.32
CA TYR A 90 1.41 6.48 11.10
C TYR A 90 0.96 6.08 12.50
#